data_AF-A0A8H7ZKS2-F1
#
_entry.id   AF-A0A8H7ZKS2-F1
#
_cell.length_a   1.000
_cell.length_b   1.000
_cell.length_c   1.000
_cell.angle_alpha   90.00
_cell.angle_beta   90.00
_cell.angle_gamma   90.00
#
_symmetry.space_group_name_H-M   'P 1'
#
loop_
_entity.id
_entity.type
_entity.pdbx_description
1 polymer ?
#
loop_
_entity_poly.entity_id
_entity_poly.type
_entity_poly.pdbx_seq_one_letter_code
_entity_poly.pdbx_strand_id
1 'polypeptide(L)'
;MDKLIRVLNQSPVKNDLDEAYLNRLSKDIKRIHDHTKQAEVAINSFDEDLEKSSSLEKRIIALYASYGNIPYSTDKNDTISTAATSVILEEMINEKRGEITKSNEESTKLDFSDNIMQLKSQRAKRLEQIAELNMLVDTEFKTPLPLKLQESLELQKTLFNYLKKVLIKYLAISDRISGSVNTKDQVRENVRTLSNFFDSLLTVEWVDLPEGFTTIVDILTRDGVLVVNNNQAKLSGFDNEI
;
A
#
# COMPACT_ATOMS: atom_id res chain seq x y z
N MET A 1 43.43 -25.13 -17.12
CA MET A 1 43.99 -24.71 -15.81
C MET A 1 45.51 -24.65 -15.84
N ASP A 2 46.21 -25.71 -16.27
CA ASP A 2 47.69 -25.74 -16.25
C ASP A 2 48.41 -24.69 -17.12
N LYS A 3 47.82 -24.29 -18.26
CA LYS A 3 48.37 -23.20 -19.09
C LYS A 3 48.27 -21.83 -18.41
N LEU A 4 47.19 -21.56 -17.69
CA LEU A 4 46.99 -20.32 -16.94
C LEU A 4 47.94 -20.24 -15.74
N ILE A 5 48.12 -21.35 -15.03
CA ILE A 5 49.06 -21.45 -13.91
C ILE A 5 50.51 -21.26 -14.38
N ARG A 6 50.88 -21.77 -15.57
CA ARG A 6 52.20 -21.53 -16.17
C ARG A 6 52.44 -20.07 -16.56
N VAL A 7 51.44 -19.37 -17.08
CA VAL A 7 51.55 -17.96 -17.45
C VAL A 7 51.64 -17.07 -16.20
N LEU A 8 50.92 -17.42 -15.13
CA LEU A 8 50.95 -16.69 -13.85
C LEU A 8 52.24 -16.92 -13.04
N ASN A 9 52.92 -18.06 -13.23
CA ASN A 9 54.15 -18.42 -12.52
C ASN A 9 55.43 -18.17 -13.33
N GLN A 10 55.34 -17.52 -14.50
CA GLN A 10 56.54 -17.08 -15.22
C GLN A 10 57.12 -15.84 -14.52
N SER A 11 58.35 -15.98 -14.01
CA SER A 11 59.16 -14.85 -13.55
C SER A 11 59.20 -13.79 -14.65
N PRO A 12 59.03 -12.48 -14.34
CA PRO A 12 59.09 -11.45 -15.36
C PRO A 12 60.48 -11.50 -16.00
N VAL A 13 60.54 -11.95 -17.25
CA VAL A 13 61.73 -11.85 -18.08
C VAL A 13 61.96 -10.35 -18.22
N LYS A 14 63.05 -9.83 -17.65
CA LYS A 14 63.46 -8.44 -17.87
C LYS A 14 63.61 -8.26 -19.38
N ASN A 15 62.59 -7.67 -20.00
CA ASN A 15 62.54 -7.42 -21.42
C ASN A 15 63.02 -6.00 -21.66
N ASP A 16 63.84 -5.80 -22.70
CA ASP A 16 64.29 -4.47 -23.14
C ASP A 16 63.11 -3.51 -23.41
N LEU A 17 61.92 -4.07 -23.67
CA LEU A 17 60.65 -3.37 -23.80
C LEU A 17 60.18 -2.69 -22.50
N ASP A 18 60.39 -3.32 -21.35
CA ASP A 18 60.00 -2.77 -20.05
C ASP A 18 60.91 -1.60 -19.67
N GLU A 19 62.20 -1.72 -19.97
CA GLU A 19 63.15 -0.63 -19.77
C GLU A 19 62.85 0.56 -20.70
N ALA A 20 62.52 0.30 -21.97
CA ALA A 20 62.06 1.33 -22.89
C ALA A 20 60.75 2.00 -22.42
N TYR A 21 59.81 1.22 -21.89
CA TYR A 21 58.56 1.73 -21.33
C TYR A 21 58.81 2.61 -20.10
N LEU A 22 59.63 2.16 -19.14
CA LEU A 22 59.99 2.91 -17.93
C LEU A 22 60.72 4.22 -18.28
N ASN A 23 61.61 4.19 -19.27
CA ASN A 23 62.29 5.39 -19.74
C ASN A 23 61.33 6.39 -20.40
N ARG A 24 60.32 5.93 -21.14
CA ARG A 24 59.25 6.81 -21.67
C ARG A 24 58.39 7.38 -20.56
N LEU A 25 57.92 6.53 -19.65
CA LEU A 25 57.11 6.95 -18.51
C LEU A 25 57.84 7.98 -17.64
N SER A 26 59.14 7.80 -17.39
CA SER A 26 59.95 8.77 -16.66
C SER A 26 60.02 10.14 -17.35
N LYS A 27 60.12 10.16 -18.69
CA LYS A 27 60.08 11.40 -19.48
C LYS A 27 58.71 12.06 -19.41
N ASP A 28 57.63 11.28 -19.53
CA ASP A 28 56.25 11.78 -19.45
C ASP A 28 55.98 12.39 -18.07
N ILE A 29 56.39 11.71 -17.00
CA ILE A 29 56.27 12.22 -15.62
C ILE A 29 57.00 13.54 -15.47
N LYS A 30 58.25 13.65 -15.96
CA LYS A 30 59.01 14.90 -15.90
C LYS A 30 58.35 16.02 -16.70
N ARG A 31 57.89 15.73 -17.92
CA ARG A 31 57.18 16.70 -18.76
C ARG A 31 55.92 17.23 -18.09
N ILE A 32 55.10 16.35 -17.50
CA ILE A 32 53.89 16.75 -16.77
C ILE A 32 54.27 17.56 -15.54
N HIS A 33 55.28 17.14 -14.77
CA HIS A 33 55.76 17.89 -13.61
C HIS A 33 56.21 19.31 -13.99
N ASP A 34 56.96 19.46 -15.09
CA ASP A 34 57.39 20.76 -15.59
C ASP A 34 56.20 21.62 -16.05
N HIS A 35 55.20 21.03 -16.73
CA HIS A 35 53.96 21.73 -17.10
C HIS A 35 53.17 22.19 -15.89
N THR A 36 53.01 21.34 -14.87
CA THR A 36 52.32 21.70 -13.63
C THR A 36 53.05 22.83 -12.94
N LYS A 37 54.38 22.77 -12.84
CA LYS A 37 55.18 23.83 -12.25
C LYS A 37 55.06 25.15 -13.01
N GLN A 38 55.06 25.10 -14.34
CA GLN A 38 54.83 26.30 -15.16
C GLN A 38 53.42 26.86 -14.97
N ALA A 39 52.41 26.00 -14.86
CA ALA A 39 51.04 26.41 -14.58
C ALA A 39 50.91 27.04 -13.19
N GLU A 40 51.53 26.48 -12.17
CA GLU A 40 51.57 27.05 -10.81
C GLU A 40 52.25 28.42 -10.80
N VAL A 41 53.40 28.56 -11.49
CA VAL A 41 54.08 29.85 -11.61
C VAL A 41 53.19 30.87 -12.34
N ALA A 42 52.49 30.47 -13.40
CA ALA A 42 51.56 31.33 -14.11
C ALA A 42 50.38 31.74 -13.21
N ILE A 43 49.78 30.80 -12.47
CA ILE A 43 48.70 31.06 -11.51
C ILE A 43 49.15 32.07 -10.46
N ASN A 44 50.33 31.86 -9.87
CA ASN A 44 50.88 32.75 -8.84
C ASN A 44 51.39 34.09 -9.40
N SER A 45 51.50 34.23 -10.72
CA SER A 45 51.84 35.51 -11.37
C SER A 45 50.62 36.41 -11.57
N PHE A 46 49.40 35.87 -11.43
CA PHE A 46 48.20 36.68 -11.41
C PHE A 46 48.05 37.38 -10.05
N ASP A 47 47.45 38.58 -10.07
CA ASP A 47 47.25 39.41 -8.89
C ASP A 47 46.49 38.64 -7.80
N GLU A 48 47.00 38.62 -6.57
CA GLU A 48 46.32 37.96 -5.43
C GLU A 48 44.93 38.58 -5.16
N ASP A 49 44.73 39.83 -5.58
CA ASP A 49 43.45 40.54 -5.49
C ASP A 49 42.55 40.37 -6.72
N LEU A 50 42.96 39.58 -7.73
CA LEU A 50 42.14 39.27 -8.91
C LEU A 50 40.89 38.48 -8.54
N GLU A 51 41.00 37.59 -7.55
CA GLU A 51 39.82 36.95 -6.98
C GLU A 51 38.92 38.03 -6.39
N LYS A 52 39.37 38.82 -5.41
CA LYS A 52 38.54 39.84 -4.76
C LYS A 52 37.94 40.90 -5.69
N SER A 53 38.63 41.27 -6.77
CA SER A 53 38.23 42.30 -7.73
C SER A 53 37.27 41.81 -8.83
N SER A 54 37.12 40.49 -9.01
CA SER A 54 36.21 39.91 -10.00
C SER A 54 34.80 39.72 -9.43
N SER A 55 33.77 40.25 -10.12
CA SER A 55 32.37 40.08 -9.73
C SER A 55 31.93 38.61 -9.85
N LEU A 56 30.95 38.21 -9.04
CA LEU A 56 30.41 36.85 -9.02
C LEU A 56 29.92 36.42 -10.42
N GLU A 57 29.24 37.30 -11.17
CA GLU A 57 28.72 36.96 -12.50
C GLU A 57 29.84 36.62 -13.48
N LYS A 58 30.96 37.36 -13.42
CA LYS A 58 32.12 37.10 -14.29
C LYS A 58 32.76 35.75 -13.97
N ARG A 59 32.83 35.37 -12.69
CA ARG A 59 33.35 34.06 -12.27
C ARG A 59 32.45 32.92 -12.72
N ILE A 60 31.13 33.10 -12.64
CA ILE A 60 30.16 32.10 -13.13
C ILE A 60 30.32 31.90 -14.64
N ILE A 61 30.41 32.99 -15.42
CA ILE A 61 30.62 32.90 -16.87
C ILE A 61 31.95 32.21 -17.19
N ALA A 62 33.03 32.55 -16.48
CA ALA A 62 34.34 31.93 -16.67
C ALA A 62 34.33 30.44 -16.33
N LEU A 63 33.60 30.03 -15.29
CA LEU A 63 33.42 28.62 -14.92
C LEU A 63 32.65 27.85 -16.00
N TYR A 64 31.56 28.42 -16.52
CA TYR A 64 30.85 27.79 -17.64
C TYR A 64 31.71 27.67 -18.90
N ALA A 65 32.57 28.66 -19.16
CA ALA A 65 33.51 28.61 -20.27
C ALA A 65 34.61 27.55 -20.06
N SER A 66 35.08 27.36 -18.82
CA SER A 66 36.12 26.37 -18.52
C SER A 66 35.61 24.93 -18.56
N TYR A 67 34.35 24.67 -18.20
CA TYR A 67 33.75 23.33 -18.35
C TYR A 67 33.71 22.83 -19.80
N GLY A 68 33.70 23.72 -20.79
CA GLY A 68 33.71 23.35 -22.20
C GLY A 68 35.09 23.03 -22.78
N ASN A 69 36.18 23.37 -22.07
CA ASN A 69 37.54 23.29 -22.59
C ASN A 69 38.42 22.38 -21.73
N ILE A 70 39.03 21.37 -22.34
CA ILE A 70 39.99 20.50 -21.67
C ILE A 70 41.37 21.17 -21.74
N PRO A 71 41.98 21.55 -20.59
CA PRO A 71 43.19 22.37 -20.57
C PRO A 71 44.47 21.59 -20.91
N TYR A 72 44.44 20.25 -20.83
CA TYR A 72 45.58 19.40 -21.14
C TYR A 72 45.19 18.31 -22.13
N SER A 73 45.89 18.27 -23.26
CA SER A 73 45.79 17.18 -24.24
C SER A 73 47.05 16.33 -24.15
N THR A 74 46.87 15.03 -23.97
CA THR A 74 47.98 14.06 -24.02
C THR A 74 48.48 13.89 -25.45
N ASP A 75 49.77 13.57 -25.58
CA ASP A 75 50.34 13.14 -26.86
C ASP A 75 50.01 11.65 -27.11
N LYS A 76 49.98 11.23 -28.38
CA LYS A 76 49.63 9.85 -28.77
C LYS A 76 50.58 8.80 -28.21
N ASN A 77 51.79 9.21 -27.84
CA ASN A 77 52.84 8.34 -27.32
C ASN A 77 52.91 8.32 -25.79
N ASP A 78 52.00 9.03 -25.12
CA ASP A 78 52.03 9.16 -23.65
C ASP A 78 51.62 7.85 -22.98
N THR A 79 52.48 7.35 -22.09
CA THR A 79 52.23 6.12 -21.33
C THR A 79 51.62 6.39 -19.96
N ILE A 80 51.50 7.67 -19.58
CA ILE A 80 50.96 8.13 -18.28
C ILE A 80 49.54 7.64 -18.02
N SER A 81 48.66 7.64 -19.04
CA SER A 81 47.26 7.21 -18.88
C SER A 81 47.16 5.72 -18.57
N THR A 82 47.99 4.91 -19.25
CA THR A 82 48.08 3.46 -19.00
C THR A 82 48.62 3.20 -17.59
N ALA A 83 49.66 3.92 -17.17
CA ALA A 83 50.22 3.81 -15.82
C ALA A 83 49.19 4.20 -14.75
N ALA A 84 48.52 5.34 -14.90
CA ALA A 84 47.50 5.81 -13.97
C ALA A 84 46.31 4.84 -13.86
N THR A 85 45.84 4.32 -15.00
CA THR A 85 44.75 3.32 -15.02
C THR A 85 45.17 2.04 -14.30
N SER A 86 46.44 1.64 -14.44
CA SER A 86 46.96 0.43 -13.79
C SER A 86 46.99 0.57 -12.27
N VAL A 87 47.42 1.74 -11.77
CA VAL A 87 47.42 2.06 -10.33
C VAL A 87 45.99 2.06 -9.77
N ILE A 88 45.04 2.69 -10.46
CA ILE A 88 43.64 2.74 -10.02
C ILE A 88 43.04 1.33 -9.98
N LEU A 89 43.28 0.51 -11.01
CA LEU A 89 42.79 -0.87 -11.05
C LEU A 89 43.39 -1.71 -9.92
N GLU A 90 44.69 -1.54 -9.63
CA GLU A 90 45.34 -2.24 -8.53
C GLU A 90 44.76 -1.84 -7.16
N GLU A 91 44.49 -0.55 -6.96
CA GLU A 91 43.83 -0.04 -5.76
C GLU A 91 42.41 -0.63 -5.60
N MET A 92 41.60 -0.62 -6.66
CA MET A 92 40.27 -1.22 -6.67
C MET A 92 40.31 -2.74 -6.39
N ILE A 93 41.30 -3.45 -6.95
CA ILE A 93 41.49 -4.89 -6.68
C ILE A 93 41.83 -5.10 -5.20
N ASN A 94 42.71 -4.29 -4.63
CA ASN A 94 43.11 -4.39 -3.22
C ASN A 94 41.95 -4.08 -2.27
N GLU A 95 41.14 -3.05 -2.58
CA GLU A 95 39.91 -2.73 -1.85
C GLU A 95 38.95 -3.93 -1.86
N LYS A 96 38.67 -4.49 -3.06
CA LYS A 96 37.77 -5.64 -3.19
C LYS A 96 38.30 -6.90 -2.52
N ARG A 97 39.62 -7.13 -2.55
CA ARG A 97 40.25 -8.21 -1.78
C ARG A 97 40.03 -8.02 -0.28
N GLY A 98 40.19 -6.79 0.22
CA GLY A 98 39.92 -6.42 1.62
C GLY A 98 38.47 -6.68 2.04
N GLU A 99 37.51 -6.32 1.19
CA GLU A 99 36.08 -6.62 1.39
C GLU A 99 35.82 -8.12 1.45
N ILE A 100 36.40 -8.92 0.54
CA ILE A 100 36.24 -10.38 0.53
C ILE A 100 36.83 -11.01 1.79
N THR A 101 38.01 -10.56 2.24
CA THR A 101 38.61 -11.08 3.48
C THR A 101 37.76 -10.75 4.71
N LYS A 102 37.21 -9.54 4.79
CA LYS A 102 36.29 -9.14 5.88
C LYS A 102 34.98 -9.93 5.83
N SER A 103 34.42 -10.15 4.64
CA SER A 103 33.21 -10.97 4.46
C SER A 103 33.43 -12.44 4.83
N ASN A 104 34.64 -12.98 4.63
CA ASN A 104 34.98 -14.33 5.07
C ASN A 104 35.20 -14.41 6.59
N GLU A 105 35.71 -13.36 7.24
CA GLU A 105 35.82 -13.29 8.70
C GLU A 105 34.45 -13.07 9.39
N GLU A 106 33.54 -12.35 8.74
CA GLU A 106 32.14 -12.18 9.16
C GLU A 106 31.27 -13.42 8.90
N SER A 107 31.81 -14.48 8.28
CA SER A 107 31.21 -15.83 8.28
C SER A 107 31.33 -16.50 9.67
N THR A 108 31.04 -15.73 10.72
CA THR A 108 30.55 -16.28 11.97
C THR A 108 29.43 -17.28 11.63
N LYS A 109 29.63 -18.54 12.00
CA LYS A 109 28.56 -19.54 12.02
C LYS A 109 27.40 -18.90 12.78
N LEU A 110 26.37 -18.47 12.06
CA LEU A 110 25.14 -17.99 12.68
C LEU A 110 24.60 -19.17 13.50
N ASP A 111 24.77 -19.09 14.82
CA ASP A 111 24.26 -20.09 15.73
C ASP A 111 22.76 -19.86 15.90
N PHE A 112 21.97 -20.58 15.12
CA PHE A 112 20.52 -20.54 15.18
C PHE A 112 19.94 -21.41 16.31
N SER A 113 20.76 -21.95 17.22
CA SER A 113 20.31 -22.81 18.32
C SER A 113 19.19 -22.17 19.14
N ASP A 114 19.31 -20.88 19.46
CA ASP A 114 18.28 -20.14 20.20
C ASP A 114 16.98 -19.96 19.41
N ASN A 115 17.08 -19.69 18.11
CA ASN A 115 15.91 -19.61 17.22
C ASN A 115 15.19 -20.97 17.10
N ILE A 116 15.95 -22.06 17.03
CA ILE A 116 15.41 -23.42 16.99
C ILE A 116 14.71 -23.76 18.32
N MET A 117 15.27 -23.35 19.46
CA MET A 117 14.66 -23.55 20.77
C MET A 117 13.36 -22.75 20.91
N GLN A 118 13.34 -21.50 20.44
CA GLN A 118 12.12 -20.68 20.42
C GLN A 118 11.04 -21.29 19.52
N LEU A 119 11.37 -21.73 18.31
CA LEU A 119 10.42 -22.39 17.40
C LEU A 119 9.83 -23.67 18.00
N LYS A 120 10.63 -24.46 18.73
CA LYS A 120 10.13 -25.64 19.45
C LYS A 120 9.14 -25.26 20.56
N SER A 121 9.43 -24.21 21.33
CA SER A 121 8.51 -23.75 22.38
C SER A 121 7.20 -23.19 21.80
N GLN A 122 7.27 -22.45 20.69
CA GLN A 122 6.10 -21.95 19.98
C GLN A 122 5.26 -23.09 19.40
N ARG A 123 5.90 -24.13 18.85
CA ARG A 123 5.20 -25.31 18.36
C ARG A 123 4.44 -26.03 19.49
N ALA A 124 5.05 -26.18 20.65
CA ALA A 124 4.40 -26.78 21.81
C ALA A 124 3.17 -25.98 22.26
N LYS A 125 3.30 -24.65 22.38
CA LYS A 125 2.17 -23.75 22.72
C LYS A 125 1.03 -23.83 21.70
N ARG A 126 1.33 -23.89 20.40
CA ARG A 126 0.29 -24.01 19.37
C ARG A 126 -0.42 -25.36 19.41
N LEU A 127 0.29 -26.45 19.71
CA LEU A 127 -0.32 -27.77 19.87
C LEU A 127 -1.25 -27.82 21.10
N GLU A 128 -0.88 -27.15 22.18
CA GLU A 128 -1.73 -26.99 23.38
C GLU A 128 -2.99 -26.19 23.05
N GLN A 129 -2.86 -25.05 22.35
CA GLN A 129 -4.00 -24.27 21.88
C GLN A 129 -4.91 -25.06 20.93
N ILE A 130 -4.35 -25.89 20.05
CA ILE A 130 -5.15 -26.75 19.17
C ILE A 130 -5.88 -27.82 19.99
N ALA A 131 -5.27 -28.38 21.03
CA ALA A 131 -5.92 -29.33 21.91
C ALA A 131 -7.07 -28.68 22.70
N GLU A 132 -6.88 -27.46 23.22
CA GLU A 132 -7.92 -26.67 23.87
C GLU A 132 -9.07 -26.34 22.90
N LEU A 133 -8.75 -25.89 21.68
CA LEU A 133 -9.74 -25.61 20.65
C LEU A 133 -10.51 -26.87 20.24
N ASN A 134 -9.85 -28.02 20.11
CA ASN A 134 -10.52 -29.28 19.82
C ASN A 134 -11.47 -29.70 20.95
N MET A 135 -11.12 -29.45 22.22
CA MET A 135 -12.03 -29.67 23.34
C MET A 135 -13.23 -28.72 23.32
N LEU A 136 -13.07 -27.50 22.81
CA LEU A 136 -14.15 -26.53 22.62
C LEU A 136 -15.00 -26.82 21.37
N VAL A 137 -14.46 -27.49 20.36
CA VAL A 137 -15.21 -27.92 19.17
C VAL A 137 -16.25 -28.99 19.53
N ASP A 138 -15.99 -29.82 20.56
CA ASP A 138 -16.98 -30.75 21.12
C ASP A 138 -18.10 -30.04 21.91
N THR A 139 -17.93 -28.77 22.28
CA THR A 139 -19.05 -27.93 22.73
C THR A 139 -19.73 -27.30 21.51
N GLU A 140 -20.73 -28.01 20.98
CA GLU A 140 -21.53 -27.58 19.82
C GLU A 140 -21.82 -26.06 19.84
N PHE A 141 -21.27 -25.33 18.88
CA PHE A 141 -21.67 -23.96 18.60
C PHE A 141 -23.13 -23.95 18.15
N LYS A 142 -24.05 -23.75 19.10
CA LYS A 142 -25.47 -23.57 18.81
C LYS A 142 -25.69 -22.17 18.28
N THR A 143 -25.75 -22.06 16.96
CA THR A 143 -26.11 -20.80 16.29
C THR A 143 -27.43 -20.25 16.87
N PRO A 144 -27.52 -18.95 17.23
CA PRO A 144 -28.76 -18.34 17.72
C PRO A 144 -29.75 -17.99 16.59
N LEU A 145 -29.35 -18.16 15.33
CA LEU A 145 -30.13 -17.90 14.13
C LEU A 145 -31.50 -18.60 14.08
N PRO A 146 -31.62 -19.92 14.30
CA PRO A 146 -32.92 -20.60 14.25
C PRO A 146 -33.90 -20.08 15.31
N LEU A 147 -33.41 -19.75 16.51
CA LEU A 147 -34.24 -19.20 17.59
C LEU A 147 -34.75 -17.80 17.24
N LYS A 148 -33.87 -16.92 16.72
CA LYS A 148 -34.26 -15.58 16.29
C LYS A 148 -35.18 -15.57 15.07
N LEU A 149 -35.02 -16.53 14.17
CA LEU A 149 -35.94 -16.72 13.04
C LEU A 149 -37.33 -17.14 13.52
N GLN A 150 -37.40 -18.06 14.49
CA GLN A 150 -38.69 -18.46 15.07
C GLN A 150 -39.38 -17.29 15.81
N GLU A 151 -38.62 -16.51 16.59
CA GLU A 151 -39.13 -15.33 17.29
C GLU A 151 -39.70 -14.29 16.30
N SER A 152 -39.00 -14.03 15.20
CA SER A 152 -39.47 -13.13 14.13
C SER A 152 -40.79 -13.60 13.50
N LEU A 153 -40.90 -14.91 13.21
CA LEU A 153 -42.13 -15.47 12.65
C LEU A 153 -43.33 -15.39 13.61
N GLU A 154 -43.10 -15.57 14.91
CA GLU A 154 -44.13 -15.43 15.94
C GLU A 154 -44.58 -13.96 16.11
N LEU A 155 -43.63 -13.03 16.06
CA LEU A 155 -43.92 -11.59 16.12
C LEU A 155 -44.73 -11.14 14.88
N GLN A 156 -44.35 -11.60 13.68
CA GLN A 156 -45.08 -11.32 12.45
C GLN A 156 -46.52 -11.83 12.52
N LYS A 157 -46.74 -13.06 12.98
CA LYS A 157 -48.09 -13.62 13.17
C LYS A 157 -48.92 -12.81 14.15
N THR A 158 -48.31 -12.37 15.25
CA THR A 158 -48.97 -11.56 16.28
C THR A 158 -49.37 -10.19 15.73
N LEU A 159 -48.46 -9.54 15.02
CA LEU A 159 -48.71 -8.26 14.34
C LEU A 159 -49.86 -8.40 13.34
N PHE A 160 -49.83 -9.42 12.48
CA PHE A 160 -50.87 -9.61 11.47
C PHE A 160 -52.25 -9.89 12.08
N ASN A 161 -52.31 -10.65 13.16
CA ASN A 161 -53.55 -10.91 13.90
C ASN A 161 -54.10 -9.64 14.56
N TYR A 162 -53.21 -8.81 15.13
CA TYR A 162 -53.60 -7.53 15.71
C TYR A 162 -54.09 -6.56 14.63
N LEU A 163 -53.35 -6.45 13.53
CA LEU A 163 -53.67 -5.58 12.41
C LEU A 163 -55.02 -5.96 11.79
N LYS A 164 -55.30 -7.25 11.59
CA LYS A 164 -56.63 -7.71 11.17
C LYS A 164 -57.74 -7.26 12.12
N LYS A 165 -57.55 -7.38 13.43
CA LYS A 165 -58.55 -6.93 14.43
C LYS A 165 -58.77 -5.42 14.37
N VAL A 166 -57.69 -4.64 14.21
CA VAL A 166 -57.77 -3.17 14.10
C VAL A 166 -58.45 -2.77 12.80
N LEU A 167 -58.07 -3.35 11.67
CA LEU A 167 -58.68 -3.09 10.37
C LEU A 167 -60.17 -3.43 10.36
N ILE A 168 -60.57 -4.56 10.93
CA ILE A 168 -61.99 -4.94 11.02
C ILE A 168 -62.76 -3.94 11.89
N LYS A 169 -62.21 -3.53 13.04
CA LYS A 169 -62.82 -2.51 13.89
C LYS A 169 -62.91 -1.16 13.18
N TYR A 170 -61.87 -0.79 12.44
CA TYR A 170 -61.82 0.45 11.66
C TYR A 170 -62.87 0.43 10.55
N LEU A 171 -62.94 -0.64 9.76
CA LEU A 171 -63.95 -0.80 8.72
C LEU A 171 -65.37 -0.71 9.30
N ALA A 172 -65.62 -1.29 10.48
CA ALA A 172 -66.89 -1.15 11.17
C ALA A 172 -67.19 0.30 11.62
N ILE A 173 -66.18 1.08 11.98
CA ILE A 173 -66.32 2.51 12.33
C ILE A 173 -66.52 3.34 11.06
N SER A 174 -65.79 3.07 9.97
CA SER A 174 -65.97 3.76 8.70
C SER A 174 -67.33 3.48 8.09
N ASP A 175 -67.85 2.26 8.19
CA ASP A 175 -69.20 1.88 7.75
C ASP A 175 -70.27 2.65 8.52
N ARG A 176 -70.05 2.87 9.82
CA ARG A 176 -70.94 3.68 10.66
C ARG A 176 -70.93 5.16 10.26
N ILE A 177 -69.78 5.69 9.82
CA ILE A 177 -69.62 7.10 9.43
C ILE A 177 -70.10 7.33 7.99
N SER A 178 -69.88 6.38 7.08
CA SER A 178 -70.22 6.48 5.66
C SER A 178 -71.68 6.13 5.35
N GLY A 179 -72.39 5.49 6.29
CA GLY A 179 -73.79 5.08 6.10
C GLY A 179 -73.99 3.95 5.09
N SER A 180 -72.91 3.34 4.61
CA SER A 180 -72.91 2.21 3.68
C SER A 180 -72.42 0.96 4.40
N VAL A 181 -73.27 -0.07 4.50
CA VAL A 181 -72.90 -1.36 5.08
C VAL A 181 -72.10 -2.14 4.03
N ASN A 182 -70.79 -2.31 4.25
CA ASN A 182 -69.98 -3.13 3.35
C ASN A 182 -70.40 -4.60 3.45
N THR A 183 -70.50 -5.26 2.29
CA THR A 183 -70.82 -6.70 2.24
C THR A 183 -69.64 -7.52 2.80
N LYS A 184 -69.89 -8.69 3.39
CA LYS A 184 -68.87 -9.56 4.00
C LYS A 184 -67.67 -9.82 3.07
N ASP A 185 -67.92 -9.93 1.77
CA ASP A 185 -66.88 -10.17 0.77
C ASP A 185 -66.04 -8.91 0.48
N GLN A 186 -66.64 -7.72 0.48
CA GLN A 186 -65.94 -6.43 0.35
C GLN A 186 -65.04 -6.15 1.55
N VAL A 187 -65.51 -6.47 2.77
CA VAL A 187 -64.67 -6.37 3.98
C VAL A 187 -63.47 -7.30 3.89
N ARG A 188 -63.65 -8.52 3.37
CA ARG A 188 -62.57 -9.49 3.23
C ARG A 188 -61.54 -9.05 2.19
N GLU A 189 -61.99 -8.47 1.08
CA GLU A 189 -61.13 -7.93 0.03
C GLU A 189 -60.36 -6.69 0.53
N ASN A 190 -61.03 -5.76 1.20
CA ASN A 190 -60.43 -4.58 1.80
C ASN A 190 -59.40 -4.91 2.89
N VAL A 191 -59.69 -5.90 3.74
CA VAL A 191 -58.70 -6.38 4.73
C VAL A 191 -57.50 -7.00 4.03
N ARG A 192 -57.69 -7.69 2.89
CA ARG A 192 -56.59 -8.31 2.15
C ARG A 192 -55.71 -7.27 1.44
N THR A 193 -56.29 -6.25 0.81
CA THR A 193 -55.54 -5.17 0.17
C THR A 193 -54.76 -4.34 1.18
N LEU A 194 -55.38 -4.01 2.32
CA LEU A 194 -54.69 -3.33 3.42
C LEU A 194 -53.60 -4.22 4.06
N SER A 195 -53.87 -5.50 4.30
CA SER A 195 -52.85 -6.44 4.78
C SER A 195 -51.64 -6.51 3.85
N ASN A 196 -51.87 -6.59 2.53
CA ASN A 196 -50.79 -6.59 1.54
C ASN A 196 -50.03 -5.24 1.52
N PHE A 197 -50.73 -4.12 1.73
CA PHE A 197 -50.10 -2.80 1.88
C PHE A 197 -49.17 -2.74 3.11
N PHE A 198 -49.59 -3.30 4.26
CA PHE A 198 -48.72 -3.37 5.43
C PHE A 198 -47.55 -4.37 5.28
N ASP A 199 -47.76 -5.50 4.59
CA ASP A 199 -46.67 -6.43 4.28
C ASP A 199 -45.65 -5.81 3.31
N SER A 200 -46.11 -5.01 2.35
CA SER A 200 -45.21 -4.26 1.46
C SER A 200 -44.49 -3.14 2.20
N LEU A 201 -45.13 -2.46 3.16
CA LEU A 201 -44.46 -1.45 3.99
C LEU A 201 -43.32 -2.01 4.85
N LEU A 202 -43.41 -3.28 5.26
CA LEU A 202 -42.37 -3.96 6.04
C LEU A 202 -41.20 -4.49 5.18
N THR A 203 -41.39 -4.61 3.88
CA THR A 203 -40.41 -5.24 2.96
C THR A 203 -39.80 -4.26 1.96
N VAL A 204 -40.48 -3.16 1.64
CA VAL A 204 -40.09 -2.18 0.62
C VAL A 204 -40.00 -0.80 1.25
N GLU A 205 -38.98 -0.03 0.86
CA GLU A 205 -38.70 1.29 1.44
C GLU A 205 -39.79 2.34 1.13
N TRP A 206 -40.44 2.26 -0.04
CA TRP A 206 -41.52 3.16 -0.45
C TRP A 206 -42.65 2.34 -1.09
N VAL A 207 -43.88 2.53 -0.61
CA VAL A 207 -45.06 1.77 -1.06
C VAL A 207 -46.17 2.69 -1.52
N ASP A 208 -46.75 2.40 -2.69
CA ASP A 208 -47.86 3.18 -3.24
C ASP A 208 -49.12 3.08 -2.36
N LEU A 209 -49.80 4.20 -2.16
CA LEU A 209 -51.01 4.29 -1.33
C LEU A 209 -52.21 3.59 -2.00
N PRO A 210 -52.94 2.71 -1.29
CA PRO A 210 -54.10 2.06 -1.83
C PRO A 210 -55.27 3.05 -1.99
N GLU A 211 -55.86 3.08 -3.19
CA GLU A 211 -56.98 3.96 -3.53
C GLU A 211 -58.19 3.68 -2.62
N GLY A 212 -58.72 4.73 -1.97
CA GLY A 212 -59.91 4.66 -1.11
C GLY A 212 -59.65 4.56 0.40
N PHE A 213 -58.39 4.46 0.86
CA PHE A 213 -58.05 4.36 2.29
C PHE A 213 -57.30 5.58 2.86
N THR A 214 -57.58 6.77 2.32
CA THR A 214 -56.90 8.03 2.70
C THR A 214 -56.96 8.32 4.19
N THR A 215 -58.09 8.04 4.85
CA THR A 215 -58.25 8.30 6.29
C THR A 215 -57.39 7.41 7.19
N ILE A 216 -57.08 6.17 6.79
CA ILE A 216 -56.18 5.28 7.57
C ILE A 216 -54.76 5.83 7.50
N VAL A 217 -54.36 6.26 6.30
CA VAL A 217 -53.05 6.85 6.02
C VAL A 217 -52.92 8.19 6.75
N ASP A 218 -53.99 9.00 6.80
CA ASP A 218 -54.03 10.27 7.54
C ASP A 218 -53.89 10.05 9.06
N ILE A 219 -54.51 9.01 9.62
CA ILE A 219 -54.34 8.67 11.04
C ILE A 219 -52.90 8.22 11.33
N LEU A 220 -52.34 7.37 10.47
CA LEU A 220 -50.98 6.85 10.64
C LEU A 220 -49.89 7.90 10.41
N THR A 221 -50.13 8.88 9.54
CA THR A 221 -49.26 10.05 9.37
C THR A 221 -49.38 11.02 10.54
N ARG A 222 -50.60 11.25 11.06
CA ARG A 222 -50.82 12.10 12.24
C ARG A 222 -50.16 11.53 13.50
N ASP A 223 -50.21 10.22 13.67
CA ASP A 223 -49.57 9.53 14.79
C ASP A 223 -48.07 9.28 14.54
N GLY A 224 -47.52 9.82 13.43
CA GLY A 224 -46.09 9.86 13.14
C GLY A 224 -45.47 8.54 12.71
N VAL A 225 -46.28 7.53 12.37
CA VAL A 225 -45.85 6.17 12.02
C VAL A 225 -45.49 6.04 10.53
N LEU A 226 -46.07 6.88 9.68
CA LEU A 226 -45.81 6.90 8.23
C LEU A 226 -45.32 8.27 7.77
N VAL A 227 -44.34 8.27 6.86
CA VAL A 227 -43.90 9.42 6.07
C VAL A 227 -44.50 9.26 4.67
N VAL A 228 -45.28 10.24 4.22
CA VAL A 228 -45.89 10.23 2.89
C VAL A 228 -45.19 11.24 1.98
N ASN A 229 -44.75 10.79 0.80
CA ASN A 229 -44.16 11.62 -0.25
C ASN A 229 -44.73 11.20 -1.61
N ASN A 230 -45.31 12.13 -2.38
CA ASN A 230 -45.81 11.92 -3.74
C ASN A 230 -46.57 10.59 -3.98
N ASN A 231 -47.63 10.35 -3.20
CA ASN A 231 -48.45 9.13 -3.23
C ASN A 231 -47.78 7.82 -2.75
N GLN A 232 -46.61 7.91 -2.16
CA GLN A 232 -45.90 6.77 -1.56
C GLN A 232 -45.75 6.97 -0.05
N ALA A 233 -45.84 5.88 0.70
CA ALA A 233 -45.67 5.85 2.15
C ALA A 233 -44.44 5.02 2.54
N LYS A 234 -43.71 5.48 3.54
CA LYS A 234 -42.59 4.80 4.20
C LYS A 234 -42.84 4.75 5.72
N LEU A 235 -42.44 3.67 6.39
CA LEU A 235 -42.46 3.60 7.86
C LEU A 235 -41.37 4.52 8.45
N SER A 236 -41.73 5.36 9.42
CA SER A 236 -40.78 6.23 10.12
C SER A 236 -39.99 5.42 11.16
N GLY A 237 -38.69 5.72 11.32
CA GLY A 237 -37.86 5.18 12.40
C GLY A 237 -37.21 3.80 12.16
N PHE A 238 -37.42 3.19 10.99
CA PHE A 238 -36.63 2.05 10.51
C PHE A 238 -35.51 2.49 9.56
N ASP A 239 -35.01 3.71 9.72
CA ASP A 239 -33.83 4.14 8.98
C ASP A 239 -32.64 3.28 9.44
N ASN A 240 -31.99 2.62 8.48
CA ASN A 240 -30.83 1.77 8.69
C ASN A 240 -29.65 2.62 9.18
N GLU A 241 -29.60 2.93 10.47
CA GLU A 241 -28.35 3.24 11.15
C GLU A 241 -27.62 1.91 11.40
N ILE A 242 -26.71 1.61 10.46
CA ILE A 242 -25.55 0.69 10.48
C ILE A 242 -25.44 -0.26 11.69
#